data_AF-A0A834CIQ9-F1
#
_entry.id   AF-A0A834CIQ9-F1
#
_cell.length_a   1.000
_cell.length_b   1.000
_cell.length_c   1.000
_cell.angle_alpha   90.00
_cell.angle_beta   90.00
_cell.angle_gamma   90.00
#
_symmetry.space_group_name_H-M   'P 1'
#
loop_
_entity.id
_entity.type
_entity.pdbx_description
1 polymer ?
#
loop_
_entity_poly.entity_id
_entity_poly.type
_entity_poly.pdbx_seq_one_letter_code
_entity_poly.pdbx_strand_id
1 'polypeptide(L)' 'MSCRFRCRRCVNGRQVRAPAEGSDCTSDLSQWNHCFDKRGLQDPVLKASWDAAVSFVFHQRSHEEQRGAS' A
#
# COMPACT_ATOMS: atom_id res chain seq x y z
N MET A 1 14.60 11.34 -2.56
CA MET A 1 14.34 10.37 -1.46
C MET A 1 14.89 9.03 -1.87
N SER A 2 15.97 8.56 -1.23
CA SER A 2 16.51 7.22 -1.47
C SER A 2 15.68 6.21 -0.67
N CYS A 3 14.98 5.30 -1.33
CA CYS A 3 14.20 4.26 -0.66
C CYS A 3 15.18 3.26 0.00
N ARG A 4 15.13 3.15 1.34
CA ARG A 4 16.13 2.40 2.12
C ARG A 4 16.13 0.90 1.83
N PHE A 5 15.00 0.34 1.39
CA PHE A 5 14.91 -1.03 0.90
C PHE A 5 14.77 -1.02 -0.63
N ARG A 6 15.64 -1.80 -1.31
CA ARG A 6 15.65 -1.96 -2.77
C ARG A 6 14.52 -2.90 -3.20
N CYS A 7 13.28 -2.41 -3.10
CA CYS A 7 12.09 -3.21 -3.38
C CYS A 7 12.10 -3.75 -4.81
N ARG A 8 12.04 -5.07 -4.97
CA ARG A 8 11.91 -5.72 -6.28
C ARG A 8 10.46 -5.85 -6.76
N ARG A 9 9.50 -5.45 -5.91
CA ARG A 9 8.06 -5.43 -6.23
C ARG A 9 7.61 -4.12 -6.87
N CYS A 10 8.43 -3.08 -6.82
CA CYS A 10 8.12 -1.74 -7.34
C CYS A 10 9.04 -1.39 -8.51
N VAL A 11 8.46 -0.90 -9.61
CA VAL A 11 9.18 -0.45 -10.80
C VAL A 11 8.67 0.95 -11.15
N ASN A 12 9.58 1.91 -11.36
CA ASN A 12 9.25 3.30 -11.69
C ASN A 12 8.19 3.94 -10.77
N GLY A 13 8.29 3.70 -9.46
CA GLY A 13 7.31 4.23 -8.51
C GLY A 13 5.92 3.62 -8.66
N ARG A 14 5.81 2.38 -9.13
CA ARG A 14 4.55 1.63 -9.15
C ARG A 14 4.78 0.23 -8.63
N GLN A 15 3.95 -0.21 -7.69
CA GLN A 15 3.95 -1.60 -7.26
C GLN A 15 3.37 -2.47 -8.38
N VAL A 16 4.19 -3.35 -8.93
CA VAL A 16 3.82 -4.27 -10.03
C VAL A 16 3.59 -5.69 -9.54
N ARG A 17 4.00 -6.01 -8.31
CA ARG A 17 3.75 -7.31 -7.65
C ARG A 17 3.10 -7.09 -6.29
N ALA A 18 2.06 -7.87 -6.01
CA ALA A 18 1.41 -7.89 -4.69
C ALA A 18 2.42 -8.24 -3.59
N PRO A 19 2.17 -7.86 -2.33
CA PRO A 19 2.93 -8.39 -1.20
C PRO A 19 2.69 -9.89 -1.03
N ALA A 20 3.50 -10.56 -0.21
CA ALA A 20 3.38 -12.00 -0.01
C ALA A 20 2.02 -12.37 0.59
N GLU A 21 1.46 -13.51 0.15
CA GLU A 21 0.24 -14.06 0.77
C GLU A 21 0.50 -14.33 2.27
N GLY A 22 -0.47 -13.95 3.11
CA GLY A 22 -0.34 -14.06 4.57
C GLY A 22 0.39 -12.89 5.24
N SER A 23 0.89 -11.90 4.49
CA SER A 23 1.33 -10.64 5.08
C SER A 23 0.17 -9.91 5.75
N ASP A 24 0.40 -9.35 6.93
CA ASP A 24 -0.60 -8.69 7.75
C ASP A 24 -0.07 -7.39 8.37
N CYS A 25 -0.88 -6.75 9.21
CA CYS A 25 -0.51 -5.50 9.88
C CYS A 25 0.61 -5.63 10.92
N THR A 26 1.15 -6.83 11.17
CA THR A 26 2.31 -7.07 12.04
C THR A 26 3.59 -7.34 11.25
N SER A 27 3.47 -7.53 9.93
CA SER A 27 4.58 -7.79 9.03
C SER A 27 5.45 -6.55 8.80
N ASP A 28 6.70 -6.75 8.40
CA ASP A 28 7.62 -5.65 8.05
C ASP A 28 7.07 -4.74 6.93
N LEU A 29 7.41 -3.45 6.94
CA LEU A 29 6.92 -2.49 5.93
C LEU A 29 7.33 -2.86 4.49
N SER A 30 8.44 -3.60 4.31
CA SER A 30 8.82 -4.15 3.02
C SER A 30 7.86 -5.23 2.50
N GLN A 31 6.99 -5.77 3.36
CA GLN A 31 5.93 -6.73 3.07
C GLN A 31 4.54 -6.08 2.96
N TRP A 32 4.42 -4.75 3.10
CA TRP A 32 3.15 -4.05 2.92
C TRP A 32 2.95 -3.61 1.47
N ASN A 33 1.76 -3.08 1.15
CA ASN A 33 1.54 -2.43 -0.15
C ASN A 33 2.27 -1.08 -0.20
N HIS A 34 2.86 -0.79 -1.36
CA HIS A 34 3.69 0.37 -1.64
C HIS A 34 2.95 1.27 -2.62
N CYS A 35 2.37 2.33 -2.11
CA CYS A 35 1.51 3.22 -2.87
C CYS A 35 2.24 4.55 -3.12
N PHE A 36 2.51 4.83 -4.39
CA PHE A 36 3.18 6.05 -4.84
C PHE A 36 2.20 7.05 -5.47
N ASP A 37 0.93 6.68 -5.61
CA ASP A 37 -0.15 7.54 -6.06
C ASP A 37 -1.44 7.25 -5.26
N LYS A 38 -2.43 8.14 -5.32
CA LYS A 38 -3.71 7.95 -4.60
C LYS A 38 -4.64 6.90 -5.19
N ARG A 39 -4.34 6.33 -6.37
CA ARG A 39 -5.26 5.43 -7.10
C ARG A 39 -5.36 4.08 -6.41
N GLY A 40 -4.26 3.59 -5.82
CA GLY A 40 -4.19 2.31 -5.12
C GLY A 40 -4.78 2.30 -3.70
N LEU A 41 -5.08 3.47 -3.12
CA LEU A 41 -5.63 3.57 -1.78
C LEU A 41 -7.10 3.12 -1.73
N GLN A 42 -7.58 2.69 -0.57
CA GLN A 42 -9.00 2.43 -0.32
C GLN A 42 -9.63 3.46 0.63
N ASP A 43 -8.83 4.09 1.47
CA ASP A 43 -9.29 5.11 2.42
C ASP A 43 -9.60 6.44 1.69
N PRO A 44 -10.87 6.91 1.72
CA PRO A 44 -11.29 8.12 1.04
C PRO A 44 -10.71 9.40 1.68
N VAL A 45 -10.52 9.43 3.00
CA VAL A 45 -9.94 10.59 3.71
C VAL A 45 -8.46 10.73 3.36
N LEU A 46 -7.75 9.60 3.33
CA LEU A 46 -6.35 9.58 2.92
C LEU A 46 -6.18 9.97 1.44
N LYS A 47 -7.07 9.52 0.55
CA LYS A 47 -7.09 9.95 -0.86
C LYS A 47 -7.27 11.45 -1.02
N ALA A 48 -8.21 12.04 -0.28
CA ALA A 48 -8.49 13.47 -0.33
C ALA A 48 -7.29 14.30 0.17
N SER A 49 -6.55 13.77 1.13
CA SER A 49 -5.38 14.43 1.72
C SER A 49 -4.11 14.30 0.86
N TRP A 50 -4.15 13.50 -0.21
CA TRP A 50 -2.95 13.13 -0.98
C TRP A 50 -2.23 14.35 -1.56
N ASP A 51 -2.96 15.20 -2.28
CA ASP A 51 -2.38 16.31 -3.05
C ASP A 51 -1.82 17.43 -2.15
N ALA A 52 -2.17 17.44 -0.85
CA ALA A 52 -1.72 18.46 0.08
C ALA A 52 -0.27 18.25 0.55
N ALA A 53 0.14 17.00 0.81
CA ALA A 53 1.45 16.73 1.41
C ALA A 53 1.96 15.27 1.27
N VAL A 54 1.17 14.35 0.72
CA VAL A 54 1.53 12.92 0.74
C VAL A 54 2.37 12.57 -0.49
N SER A 55 3.57 12.05 -0.25
CA SER A 55 4.49 11.61 -1.31
C SER A 55 4.53 10.08 -1.48
N PHE A 56 4.16 9.33 -0.45
CA PHE A 56 4.19 7.87 -0.44
C PHE A 56 3.41 7.30 0.75
N VAL A 57 2.81 6.12 0.58
CA VAL A 57 2.10 5.40 1.66
C VAL A 57 2.48 3.91 1.66
N PHE A 58 2.80 3.39 2.86
CA PHE A 58 2.69 1.96 3.15
C PHE A 58 1.29 1.67 3.68
N HIS A 59 0.58 0.69 3.11
CA HIS A 59 -0.73 0.30 3.63
C HIS A 59 -0.91 -1.22 3.68
N GLN A 60 -1.65 -1.69 4.68
CA GLN A 60 -2.05 -3.09 4.84
C GLN A 60 -3.42 -3.15 5.52
N ARG A 61 -4.12 -4.27 5.33
CA ARG A 61 -5.40 -4.57 5.99
C ARG A 61 -5.21 -5.85 6.80
N SER A 62 -5.82 -5.93 7.98
CA SER A 62 -5.75 -7.14 8.82
C SER A 62 -6.48 -8.31 8.17
N HIS A 63 -7.65 -8.03 7.59
CA HIS A 63 -8.45 -8.99 6.84
C HIS A 63 -9.12 -8.29 5.66
N GLU A 64 -9.45 -9.06 4.62
CA GLU A 64 -10.39 -8.58 3.62
C GLU A 64 -11.80 -8.59 4.21
N GLU A 65 -12.54 -7.50 4.00
CA GLU A 65 -13.94 -7.46 4.37
C GLU A 65 -14.70 -8.52 3.57
N GLN A 66 -15.14 -9.57 4.26
CA GLN A 66 -16.11 -10.51 3.72
C GLN A 66 -17.44 -9.78 3.59
N ARG A 67 -17.69 -9.19 2.42
CA ARG A 67 -19.03 -8.74 2.07
C ARG A 67 -19.90 -9.98 1.98
N GLY A 68 -20.67 -10.24 3.04
CA GLY A 68 -21.66 -11.31 3.06
C GLY A 68 -22.54 -11.20 1.84
N ALA A 69 -22.65 -12.29 1.08
CA ALA A 69 -23.73 -12.45 0.12
C ALA A 69 -25.05 -12.30 0.87
N SER A 70 -25.83 -11.28 0.54
CA SER A 70 -27.21 -11.10 0.99
C SER A 70 -28.01 -10.67 -0.22
#